data_AF-A0A9E8SIR9-F1
#
_entry.id   AF-A0A9E8SIR9-F1
#
_cell.length_a   1.000
_cell.length_b   1.000
_cell.length_c   1.000
_cell.angle_alpha   90.00
_cell.angle_beta   90.00
_cell.angle_gamma   90.00
#
_symmetry.space_group_name_H-M   'P 1'
#
loop_
_entity.id
_entity.type
_entity.pdbx_description
1 polymer ?
#
loop_
_entity_poly.entity_id
_entity_poly.type
_entity_poly.pdbx_seq_one_letter_code
_entity_poly.pdbx_strand_id
1 'polypeptide(L)'
;MFTNVLPGLDYFITVSHPNGCSQSTETFDILGFDTLTLSLSQGGLNEILAAANGGAAPYEFTLNGENYGSTSSFIIYATGLYTVTVTDSNGCTAEAEIPMEFIDVCIPNYFTPNGDGVADGWGPGCADIYRNLEVDIFDRYGRQVAVLRVGEYWDGKYEDKELPSRRLLVCR
;
A
#
# COMPACT_ATOMS: atom_id res chain seq x y z
N MET A 1 37.06 11.02 -21.44
CA MET A 1 35.97 10.38 -20.68
C MET A 1 35.11 9.65 -21.69
N PHE A 2 35.05 8.32 -21.62
CA PHE A 2 34.11 7.55 -22.46
C PHE A 2 32.74 7.59 -21.79
N THR A 3 31.70 7.84 -22.58
CA THR A 3 30.30 7.82 -22.12
C THR A 3 29.52 6.87 -23.03
N ASN A 4 28.45 6.25 -22.52
CA ASN A 4 27.59 5.31 -23.25
C ASN A 4 28.28 4.03 -23.76
N VAL A 5 29.19 3.45 -22.98
CA VAL A 5 29.69 2.10 -23.27
C VAL A 5 28.63 1.09 -22.85
N LEU A 6 28.24 0.18 -23.74
CA LEU A 6 27.27 -0.87 -23.43
C LEU A 6 27.80 -1.80 -22.32
N PRO A 7 26.91 -2.43 -21.54
CA PRO A 7 27.29 -3.54 -20.69
C PRO A 7 27.94 -4.67 -21.47
N GLY A 8 28.93 -5.32 -20.88
CA GLY A 8 29.66 -6.41 -21.50
C GLY A 8 30.87 -6.84 -20.67
N LEU A 9 31.39 -8.00 -21.01
CA LEU A 9 32.57 -8.57 -20.36
C LEU A 9 33.83 -8.22 -21.16
N ASP A 10 34.96 -8.28 -20.47
CA ASP A 10 36.29 -8.22 -21.08
C ASP A 10 36.65 -6.90 -21.81
N TYR A 11 36.15 -5.76 -21.31
CA TYR A 11 36.60 -4.46 -21.80
C TYR A 11 38.08 -4.22 -21.46
N PHE A 12 38.82 -3.63 -22.39
CA PHE A 12 40.20 -3.18 -22.17
C PHE A 12 40.45 -1.86 -22.89
N ILE A 13 41.39 -1.07 -22.37
CA ILE A 13 41.81 0.19 -22.99
C ILE A 13 43.18 -0.04 -23.62
N THR A 14 43.36 0.36 -24.88
CA THR A 14 44.65 0.30 -25.56
C THR A 14 45.20 1.70 -25.82
N VAL A 15 46.46 1.91 -25.46
CA VAL A 15 47.21 3.12 -25.76
C VAL A 15 48.26 2.77 -26.80
N SER A 16 48.22 3.44 -27.96
CA SER A 16 49.21 3.26 -29.04
C SER A 16 49.97 4.56 -29.30
N HIS A 17 51.28 4.46 -29.46
CA HIS A 17 52.15 5.57 -29.83
C HIS A 17 52.49 5.53 -31.34
N PRO A 18 52.66 6.67 -32.04
CA PRO A 18 52.95 6.72 -33.49
C PRO A 18 54.20 5.96 -33.96
N ASN A 19 55.11 5.62 -33.05
CA ASN A 19 56.31 4.82 -33.31
C ASN A 19 56.03 3.30 -33.28
N GLY A 20 54.76 2.88 -33.14
CA GLY A 20 54.32 1.50 -33.31
C GLY A 20 54.17 0.70 -32.02
N CYS A 21 54.47 1.25 -30.85
CA CYS A 21 54.24 0.57 -29.57
C CYS A 21 52.78 0.72 -29.12
N SER A 22 52.17 -0.36 -28.68
CA SER A 22 50.85 -0.35 -28.04
C SER A 22 50.85 -1.18 -26.77
N GLN A 23 50.21 -0.66 -25.71
CA GLN A 23 49.97 -1.38 -24.47
C GLN A 23 48.47 -1.38 -24.18
N SER A 24 47.97 -2.51 -23.69
CA SER A 24 46.59 -2.66 -23.24
C SER A 24 46.54 -2.83 -21.74
N THR A 25 45.45 -2.40 -21.11
CA THR A 25 45.16 -2.73 -19.71
C THR A 25 44.75 -4.19 -19.57
N GLU A 26 44.75 -4.69 -18.34
CA GLU A 26 43.97 -5.89 -18.01
C GLU A 26 42.49 -5.66 -18.33
N THR A 27 41.78 -6.76 -18.54
CA THR A 27 40.34 -6.70 -18.83
C THR A 27 39.53 -6.35 -17.59
N PHE A 28 38.38 -5.72 -17.81
CA PHE A 28 37.39 -5.43 -16.78
C PHE A 28 35.97 -5.54 -17.35
N ASP A 29 35.02 -5.84 -16.48
CA ASP A 29 33.62 -6.01 -16.89
C ASP A 29 32.82 -4.73 -16.63
N ILE A 30 31.93 -4.40 -17.55
CA ILE A 30 30.91 -3.38 -17.36
C ILE A 30 29.61 -4.12 -17.08
N LEU A 31 29.24 -4.18 -15.81
CA LEU A 31 28.00 -4.82 -15.39
C LEU A 31 26.80 -4.03 -15.90
N GLY A 32 25.88 -4.72 -16.57
CA GLY A 32 24.56 -4.21 -16.90
C GLY A 32 23.67 -4.33 -15.68
N PHE A 33 22.82 -3.33 -15.46
CA PHE A 33 21.68 -3.48 -14.57
C PHE A 33 20.50 -3.98 -15.38
N ASP A 34 19.71 -4.87 -14.79
CA ASP A 34 18.42 -5.26 -15.37
C ASP A 34 17.55 -4.02 -15.54
N THR A 35 16.67 -4.02 -16.54
CA THR A 35 15.72 -2.91 -16.73
C THR A 35 14.82 -2.80 -15.51
N LEU A 36 14.66 -1.58 -14.98
CA LEU A 36 13.71 -1.32 -13.91
C LEU A 36 12.29 -1.64 -14.40
N THR A 37 11.60 -2.48 -13.65
CA THR A 37 10.21 -2.89 -13.91
C THR A 37 9.38 -2.72 -12.65
N LEU A 38 8.10 -2.42 -12.83
CA LEU A 38 7.14 -2.22 -11.76
C LEU A 38 5.91 -3.08 -12.02
N SER A 39 5.50 -3.85 -11.02
CA SER A 39 4.22 -4.57 -11.02
C SER A 39 3.38 -4.17 -9.82
N LEU A 40 2.08 -3.96 -10.06
CA LEU A 40 1.11 -3.61 -9.03
C LEU A 40 0.15 -4.76 -8.78
N SER A 41 -0.26 -4.92 -7.53
CA SER A 41 -1.27 -5.89 -7.12
C SER A 41 -2.11 -5.33 -5.97
N GLN A 42 -3.33 -5.84 -5.82
CA GLN A 42 -4.16 -5.52 -4.67
C GLN A 42 -3.68 -6.33 -3.46
N GLY A 43 -3.43 -5.63 -2.35
CA GLY A 43 -3.07 -6.23 -1.06
C GLY A 43 -4.30 -6.53 -0.22
N GLY A 44 -4.39 -5.92 0.95
CA GLY A 44 -5.58 -5.90 1.79
C GLY A 44 -6.69 -4.96 1.30
N LEU A 45 -7.63 -4.68 2.20
CA LEU A 45 -8.71 -3.73 1.96
C LEU A 45 -8.14 -2.37 1.58
N ASN A 46 -8.53 -1.84 0.42
CA ASN A 46 -8.10 -0.53 -0.07
C ASN A 46 -6.57 -0.36 -0.15
N GLU A 47 -5.82 -1.45 -0.36
CA GLU A 47 -4.35 -1.43 -0.38
C GLU A 47 -3.78 -1.79 -1.75
N ILE A 48 -2.82 -0.99 -2.23
CA ILE A 48 -1.99 -1.27 -3.40
C ILE A 48 -0.60 -1.72 -2.93
N LEU A 49 -0.11 -2.83 -3.47
CA LEU A 49 1.25 -3.31 -3.29
C LEU A 49 2.04 -3.11 -4.59
N ALA A 50 3.15 -2.38 -4.50
CA ALA A 50 4.10 -2.16 -5.57
C ALA A 50 5.34 -3.04 -5.39
N ALA A 51 5.72 -3.75 -6.45
CA ALA A 51 6.95 -4.54 -6.50
C ALA A 51 7.84 -4.03 -7.64
N ALA A 52 9.00 -3.50 -7.28
CA ALA A 52 10.04 -3.06 -8.21
C ALA A 52 11.08 -4.17 -8.39
N ASN A 53 11.48 -4.44 -9.63
CA ASN A 53 12.53 -5.41 -9.96
C ASN A 53 13.50 -4.80 -10.99
N GLY A 54 14.77 -5.19 -10.91
CA GLY A 54 15.83 -4.61 -11.75
C GLY A 54 16.22 -3.19 -11.34
N GLY A 55 16.92 -2.46 -12.20
CA GLY A 55 17.49 -1.15 -11.88
C GLY A 55 18.52 -1.20 -10.75
N ALA A 56 18.83 -0.04 -10.17
CA ALA A 56 19.75 0.11 -9.05
C ALA A 56 19.03 0.61 -7.79
N ALA A 57 18.99 -0.23 -6.75
CA ALA A 57 18.48 0.19 -5.44
C ALA A 57 19.39 1.28 -4.80
N PRO A 58 18.87 2.15 -3.92
CA PRO A 58 17.50 2.18 -3.38
C PRO A 58 16.45 2.68 -4.37
N TYR A 59 15.19 2.31 -4.13
CA TYR A 59 14.04 2.76 -4.90
C TYR A 59 13.25 3.83 -4.14
N GLU A 60 12.74 4.81 -4.87
CA GLU A 60 11.74 5.78 -4.40
C GLU A 60 10.44 5.62 -5.18
N PHE A 61 9.32 5.58 -4.46
CA PHE A 61 7.99 5.42 -5.02
C PHE A 61 7.20 6.72 -4.94
N THR A 62 6.42 6.98 -5.98
CA THR A 62 5.38 8.00 -5.99
C THR A 62 4.02 7.36 -6.30
N LEU A 63 2.96 7.92 -5.73
CA LEU A 63 1.58 7.54 -6.01
C LEU A 63 0.84 8.79 -6.48
N ASN A 64 0.30 8.76 -7.70
CA ASN A 64 -0.37 9.90 -8.34
C ASN A 64 0.47 11.20 -8.27
N GLY A 65 1.80 11.07 -8.35
CA GLY A 65 2.75 12.19 -8.28
C GLY A 65 3.16 12.63 -6.86
N GLU A 66 2.54 12.10 -5.81
CA GLU A 66 2.96 12.34 -4.42
C GLU A 66 4.09 11.38 -4.01
N ASN A 67 5.09 11.85 -3.28
CA ASN A 67 6.28 11.07 -2.92
C ASN A 67 6.07 10.30 -1.60
N TYR A 68 6.35 8.99 -1.63
CA TYR A 68 6.22 8.07 -0.49
C TYR A 68 7.56 7.44 -0.05
N GLY A 69 8.68 7.91 -0.61
CA GLY A 69 10.02 7.42 -0.32
C GLY A 69 10.16 5.94 -0.65
N SER A 70 10.72 5.16 0.26
CA SER A 70 10.87 3.70 0.09
C SER A 70 9.61 2.88 0.37
N THR A 71 8.47 3.53 0.65
CA THR A 71 7.21 2.84 0.96
C THR A 71 6.58 2.30 -0.32
N SER A 72 6.38 0.98 -0.39
CA SER A 72 5.82 0.30 -1.55
C SER A 72 4.39 -0.24 -1.33
N SER A 73 3.74 0.15 -0.23
CA SER A 73 2.36 -0.19 0.12
C SER A 73 1.55 1.08 0.32
N PHE A 74 0.41 1.20 -0.34
CA PHE A 74 -0.40 2.43 -0.34
C PHE A 74 -1.85 2.15 0.05
N ILE A 75 -2.37 2.87 1.03
CA ILE A 75 -3.80 2.87 1.36
C ILE A 75 -4.51 3.94 0.54
N ILE A 76 -5.58 3.55 -0.13
CA ILE A 76 -6.39 4.41 -0.97
C ILE A 76 -7.70 4.82 -0.26
N TYR A 77 -8.22 5.99 -0.62
CA TYR A 77 -9.40 6.60 0.00
C TYR A 77 -10.53 6.94 -0.99
N ALA A 78 -10.39 6.55 -2.26
CA ALA A 78 -11.38 6.80 -3.29
C ALA A 78 -11.29 5.76 -4.40
N THR A 79 -12.42 5.48 -5.06
CA THR A 79 -12.42 4.68 -6.29
C THR A 79 -11.74 5.47 -7.40
N GLY A 80 -10.82 4.85 -8.13
CA GLY A 80 -10.08 5.52 -9.18
C GLY A 80 -9.01 4.68 -9.84
N LEU A 81 -8.35 5.27 -10.82
CA LEU A 81 -7.14 4.73 -11.42
C LEU A 81 -5.93 5.31 -10.67
N TYR A 82 -5.08 4.45 -10.13
CA TYR A 82 -3.90 4.85 -9.38
C TYR A 82 -2.65 4.59 -10.21
N THR A 83 -1.84 5.63 -10.40
CA THR A 83 -0.56 5.57 -11.10
C THR A 83 0.55 5.52 -10.06
N VAL A 84 1.35 4.46 -10.08
CA VAL A 84 2.54 4.33 -9.25
C VAL A 84 3.76 4.45 -10.13
N THR A 85 4.70 5.31 -9.74
CA THR A 85 6.01 5.41 -10.38
C THR A 85 7.08 4.97 -9.39
N VAL A 86 8.04 4.18 -9.85
CA VAL A 86 9.26 3.87 -9.11
C VAL A 86 10.45 4.53 -9.80
N THR A 87 11.33 5.14 -9.01
CA THR A 87 12.60 5.74 -9.45
C THR A 87 13.75 5.03 -8.75
N ASP A 88 14.77 4.62 -9.49
CA ASP A 88 15.96 3.97 -8.94
C ASP A 88 17.08 5.00 -8.64
N SER A 89 18.18 4.55 -8.01
CA SER A 89 19.29 5.43 -7.62
C SER A 89 20.06 6.04 -8.80
N ASN A 90 19.91 5.47 -10.00
CA ASN A 90 20.52 5.95 -11.23
C ASN A 90 19.58 6.91 -11.98
N GLY A 91 18.38 7.16 -11.46
CA GLY A 91 17.36 8.02 -12.07
C GLY A 91 16.54 7.34 -13.17
N CYS A 92 16.61 6.02 -13.30
CA CYS A 92 15.70 5.28 -14.16
C CYS A 92 14.30 5.23 -13.51
N THR A 93 13.25 5.33 -14.34
CA THR A 93 11.86 5.29 -13.87
C THR A 93 11.07 4.19 -14.55
N ALA A 94 10.12 3.60 -13.81
CA ALA A 94 9.10 2.71 -14.33
C ALA A 94 7.74 3.09 -13.73
N GLU A 95 6.68 2.96 -14.53
CA GLU A 95 5.34 3.36 -14.15
C GLU A 95 4.34 2.23 -14.45
N ALA A 96 3.36 2.08 -13.58
CA ALA A 96 2.25 1.16 -13.75
C ALA A 96 0.97 1.78 -13.18
N GLU A 97 -0.17 1.35 -13.71
CA GLU A 97 -1.49 1.80 -13.28
C GLU A 97 -2.33 0.62 -12.81
N ILE A 98 -3.16 0.85 -11.78
CA ILE A 98 -4.11 -0.13 -11.27
C ILE A 98 -5.45 0.53 -10.97
N PRO A 99 -6.58 0.03 -11.53
CA PRO A 99 -7.90 0.48 -11.14
C PRO A 99 -8.25 -0.12 -9.77
N MET A 100 -8.74 0.73 -8.87
CA MET A 100 -9.13 0.34 -7.52
C MET A 100 -10.57 0.77 -7.26
N GLU A 101 -11.35 -0.11 -6.65
CA GLU A 101 -12.62 0.24 -6.01
C GLU A 101 -12.39 0.45 -4.52
N PHE A 102 -12.78 1.62 -4.03
CA PHE A 102 -12.74 1.94 -2.62
C PHE A 102 -13.95 1.32 -1.91
N ILE A 103 -13.66 0.55 -0.87
CA ILE A 103 -14.65 -0.08 -0.01
C ILE A 103 -14.74 0.74 1.27
N ASP A 104 -15.93 1.31 1.52
CA ASP A 104 -16.21 2.07 2.73
C ASP A 104 -16.60 1.15 3.91
N VAL A 105 -16.74 1.73 5.11
CA VAL A 105 -17.19 1.07 6.33
C VAL A 105 -18.52 0.36 6.08
N CYS A 106 -18.55 -0.93 6.38
CA CYS A 106 -19.73 -1.77 6.29
C CYS A 106 -20.49 -1.69 7.61
N ILE A 107 -21.72 -1.18 7.62
CA ILE A 107 -22.53 -1.07 8.83
C ILE A 107 -23.61 -2.16 8.82
N PRO A 108 -23.54 -3.19 9.68
CA PRO A 108 -24.58 -4.20 9.79
C PRO A 108 -25.90 -3.58 10.23
N ASN A 109 -27.01 -3.99 9.60
CA ASN A 109 -28.35 -3.49 9.96
C ASN A 109 -28.97 -4.23 11.16
N TYR A 110 -28.41 -5.37 11.55
CA TYR A 110 -28.89 -6.17 12.68
C TYR A 110 -27.75 -6.98 13.30
N PHE A 111 -28.00 -7.45 14.51
CA PHE A 111 -27.21 -8.43 15.23
C PHE A 111 -28.19 -9.17 16.17
N THR A 112 -27.83 -10.37 16.62
CA THR A 112 -28.65 -11.25 17.46
C THR A 112 -27.85 -11.64 18.69
N PRO A 113 -27.86 -10.85 19.77
CA PRO A 113 -27.08 -11.15 20.98
C PRO A 113 -27.77 -12.25 21.81
N ASN A 114 -27.79 -13.48 21.28
CA ASN A 114 -28.46 -14.65 21.87
C ASN A 114 -27.46 -15.72 22.37
N GLY A 115 -26.17 -15.52 22.14
CA GLY A 115 -25.08 -16.41 22.55
C GLY A 115 -24.90 -17.64 21.66
N ASP A 116 -25.43 -17.65 20.44
CA ASP A 116 -25.30 -18.79 19.51
C ASP A 116 -24.02 -18.75 18.67
N GLY A 117 -23.18 -17.72 18.84
CA GLY A 117 -21.95 -17.49 18.11
C GLY A 117 -22.15 -16.83 16.74
N VAL A 118 -23.38 -16.52 16.35
CA VAL A 118 -23.75 -15.93 15.06
C VAL A 118 -24.28 -14.51 15.26
N ALA A 119 -23.49 -13.53 14.82
CA ALA A 119 -23.85 -12.11 14.92
C ALA A 119 -24.25 -11.67 16.34
N ASP A 120 -23.59 -12.21 17.37
CA ASP A 120 -23.84 -11.88 18.78
C ASP A 120 -23.42 -10.45 19.17
N GLY A 121 -22.61 -9.81 18.34
CA GLY A 121 -22.14 -8.45 18.55
C GLY A 121 -22.40 -7.58 17.32
N TRP A 122 -22.52 -6.29 17.57
CA TRP A 122 -22.66 -5.27 16.54
C TRP A 122 -21.45 -4.35 16.50
N GLY A 123 -20.85 -4.17 15.33
CA GLY A 123 -19.77 -3.20 15.12
C GLY A 123 -19.60 -2.91 13.63
N PRO A 124 -18.94 -1.81 13.27
CA PRO A 124 -18.58 -1.51 11.89
C PRO A 124 -17.62 -2.58 11.33
N GLY A 125 -17.97 -3.17 10.20
CA GLY A 125 -17.08 -4.00 9.38
C GLY A 125 -16.34 -3.16 8.33
N CYS A 126 -15.42 -3.78 7.58
CA CYS A 126 -14.65 -3.11 6.53
C CYS A 126 -13.90 -1.86 7.03
N ALA A 127 -13.53 -1.86 8.32
CA ALA A 127 -13.08 -0.66 9.04
C ALA A 127 -11.58 -0.65 9.34
N ASP A 128 -10.84 -1.69 8.95
CA ASP A 128 -9.47 -1.95 9.41
C ASP A 128 -8.46 -0.84 9.06
N ILE A 129 -8.71 -0.10 7.99
CA ILE A 129 -7.86 1.02 7.55
C ILE A 129 -8.09 2.31 8.36
N TYR A 130 -9.21 2.41 9.08
CA TYR A 130 -9.57 3.59 9.87
C TYR A 130 -9.05 3.46 11.30
N ARG A 131 -7.73 3.65 11.47
CA ARG A 131 -7.05 3.48 12.77
C ARG A 131 -7.59 4.37 13.90
N ASN A 132 -8.24 5.48 13.55
CA ASN A 132 -8.84 6.43 14.48
C ASN A 132 -10.38 6.40 14.42
N LEU A 133 -10.98 5.31 13.95
CA LEU A 133 -12.44 5.16 13.95
C LEU A 133 -12.94 5.03 15.39
N GLU A 134 -13.88 5.90 15.73
CA GLU A 134 -14.69 5.84 16.95
C GLU A 134 -16.14 5.69 16.50
N VAL A 135 -16.90 4.81 17.15
CA VAL A 135 -18.33 4.63 16.87
C VAL A 135 -19.12 4.81 18.14
N ASP A 136 -19.91 5.87 18.16
CA ASP A 136 -20.87 6.12 19.23
C ASP A 136 -22.21 5.45 18.94
N ILE A 137 -22.65 4.62 19.89
CA ILE A 137 -23.95 3.97 19.85
C ILE A 137 -24.90 4.70 20.79
N PHE A 138 -26.06 5.10 20.27
CA PHE A 138 -27.10 5.77 21.05
C PHE A 138 -28.40 4.98 21.10
N ASP A 139 -29.08 5.06 22.24
CA ASP A 139 -30.46 4.61 22.34
C ASP A 139 -31.43 5.56 21.61
N ARG A 140 -32.69 5.14 21.49
CA ARG A 140 -33.74 5.93 20.81
C ARG A 140 -34.05 7.28 21.47
N TYR A 141 -33.56 7.51 22.69
CA TYR A 141 -33.73 8.74 23.46
C TYR A 141 -32.48 9.64 23.36
N GLY A 142 -31.47 9.23 22.59
CA GLY A 142 -30.23 9.99 22.38
C GLY A 142 -29.20 9.83 23.49
N ARG A 143 -29.37 8.87 24.40
CA ARG A 143 -28.34 8.55 25.40
C ARG A 143 -27.30 7.63 24.79
N GLN A 144 -26.03 7.97 24.97
CA GLN A 144 -24.90 7.16 24.55
C GLN A 144 -24.82 5.89 25.40
N VAL A 145 -24.82 4.73 24.74
CA VAL A 145 -24.81 3.42 25.38
C VAL A 145 -23.48 2.70 25.23
N ALA A 146 -22.70 3.01 24.19
CA ALA A 146 -21.36 2.47 24.00
C ALA A 146 -20.52 3.39 23.11
N VAL A 147 -19.20 3.27 23.26
CA VAL A 147 -18.17 3.79 22.35
C VAL A 147 -17.38 2.58 21.88
N LEU A 148 -17.27 2.38 20.58
CA LEU A 148 -16.47 1.31 20.00
C LEU A 148 -15.27 1.88 19.23
N ARG A 149 -14.15 1.17 19.30
CA ARG A 149 -12.98 1.35 18.44
C ARG A 149 -12.98 0.31 17.31
N VAL A 150 -12.04 0.45 16.39
CA VAL A 150 -11.84 -0.51 15.30
C VAL A 150 -11.69 -1.95 15.83
N GLY A 151 -12.47 -2.88 15.27
CA GLY A 151 -12.50 -4.28 15.68
C GLY A 151 -13.32 -4.59 16.94
N GLU A 152 -13.82 -3.59 17.65
CA GLU A 152 -14.71 -3.79 18.79
C GLU A 152 -16.17 -4.01 18.34
N TYR A 153 -16.91 -4.71 19.18
CA TYR A 153 -18.33 -4.99 18.97
C TYR A 153 -19.11 -4.76 20.26
N TRP A 154 -20.35 -4.33 20.10
CA TRP A 154 -21.31 -4.11 21.16
C TRP A 154 -22.23 -5.32 21.30
N ASP A 155 -22.40 -5.82 22.52
CA ASP A 155 -23.12 -7.06 22.84
C ASP A 155 -24.62 -6.86 23.14
N GLY A 156 -25.15 -5.65 22.90
CA GLY A 156 -26.55 -5.34 23.14
C GLY A 156 -26.90 -4.92 24.56
N LYS A 157 -25.91 -4.77 25.46
CA LYS A 157 -26.14 -4.39 26.86
C LYS A 157 -25.76 -2.94 27.15
N TYR A 158 -26.39 -2.39 28.18
CA TYR A 158 -26.02 -1.12 28.80
C TYR A 158 -26.08 -1.28 30.31
N GLU A 159 -24.98 -1.00 31.02
CA GLU A 159 -24.85 -1.23 32.47
C GLU A 159 -25.27 -2.66 32.89
N ASP A 160 -24.75 -3.67 32.20
CA ASP A 160 -25.05 -5.11 32.37
C ASP A 160 -26.53 -5.51 32.15
N LYS A 161 -27.37 -4.60 31.65
CA LYS A 161 -28.77 -4.88 31.34
C LYS A 161 -28.98 -4.97 29.84
N GLU A 162 -29.72 -5.99 29.41
CA GLU A 162 -30.16 -6.11 28.02
C GLU A 162 -31.03 -4.91 27.63
N LEU A 163 -30.67 -4.26 26.53
CA LEU A 163 -31.53 -3.25 25.94
C LEU A 163 -32.65 -3.92 25.12
N PRO A 164 -33.84 -3.31 25.04
CA PRO A 164 -34.94 -3.86 24.25
C PRO A 164 -34.54 -4.00 22.77
N SER A 165 -35.01 -5.07 22.13
CA SER A 165 -34.85 -5.31 20.69
C SER A 165 -35.62 -4.24 19.87
N ARG A 166 -34.97 -3.10 19.62
CA ARG A 166 -35.51 -1.94 18.89
C ARG A 166 -34.40 -1.22 18.12
N ARG A 167 -34.82 -0.36 17.18
CA ARG A 167 -33.92 0.43 16.33
C ARG A 167 -33.05 1.38 17.16
N LEU A 168 -31.74 1.31 16.97
CA LEU A 168 -30.74 2.19 17.56
C LEU A 168 -30.29 3.24 16.54
N LEU A 169 -29.70 4.32 17.03
CA LEU A 169 -29.09 5.36 16.21
C LEU A 169 -27.57 5.24 16.35
N VAL A 170 -26.89 5.17 15.21
CA VAL A 170 -25.42 5.12 15.11
C VAL A 170 -25.00 6.41 14.44
N CYS A 171 -24.12 7.19 15.09
CA CYS A 171 -23.65 8.47 14.56
C CYS A 171 -22.13 8.61 14.69
N ARG A 172 -21.54 9.07 13.59
CA ARG A 172 -20.18 9.59 13.29
C ARG A 172 -18.96 8.89 13.87
#